data_AF-A0A7S3KN06-F1
#
_entry.id   AF-A0A7S3KN06-F1
#
_cell.length_a   1.000
_cell.length_b   1.000
_cell.length_c   1.000
_cell.angle_alpha   90.00
_cell.angle_beta   90.00
_cell.angle_gamma   90.00
#
_symmetry.space_group_name_H-M   'P 1'
#
loop_
_entity.id
_entity.type
_entity.pdbx_description
1 polymer ?
#
loop_
_entity_poly.entity_id
_entity_poly.type
_entity_poly.pdbx_seq_one_letter_code
_entity_poly.pdbx_strand_id
1 'polypeptide(L)'
;MAVAPELFTKEFAQEALENLGEKLIIKNKSLGMKTLSPSDMAYKPNYDNSDETHGWNYHNGPEWVWPLGYYLIARIIFFEKKDQQIMKYLIPHQHHLYSSPWMSLPELT
;
A
#
# COMPACT_ATOMS: atom_id res chain seq x y z
N MET A 1 4.26 -8.52 -10.88
CA MET A 1 5.47 -7.68 -10.81
C MET A 1 6.48 -8.20 -9.80
N ALA A 2 6.15 -8.38 -8.51
CA ALA A 2 7.13 -8.80 -7.50
C ALA A 2 7.63 -10.26 -7.63
N VAL A 3 6.77 -11.20 -8.09
CA VAL A 3 7.06 -12.65 -8.09
C VAL A 3 7.56 -13.16 -9.46
N ALA A 4 7.02 -12.61 -10.55
CA ALA A 4 7.36 -12.95 -11.93
C ALA A 4 7.62 -11.67 -12.73
N PRO A 5 8.74 -10.95 -12.48
CA PRO A 5 9.04 -9.67 -13.13
C PRO A 5 9.29 -9.78 -14.63
N GLU A 6 9.72 -10.94 -15.12
CA GLU A 6 9.98 -11.24 -16.53
C GLU A 6 8.74 -11.14 -17.44
N LEU A 7 7.54 -11.15 -16.86
CA LEU A 7 6.30 -10.95 -17.59
C LEU A 7 6.01 -9.47 -17.95
N PHE A 8 6.85 -8.54 -17.49
CA PHE A 8 6.61 -7.10 -17.61
C PHE A 8 7.72 -6.42 -18.38
N THR A 9 7.35 -5.57 -19.33
CA THR A 9 8.25 -4.55 -19.89
C THR A 9 8.65 -3.58 -18.79
N LYS A 10 9.95 -3.34 -18.62
CA LYS A 10 10.51 -2.56 -17.51
C LYS A 10 9.89 -1.16 -17.43
N GLU A 11 9.77 -0.48 -18.57
CA GLU A 11 9.28 0.90 -18.66
C GLU A 11 7.82 0.99 -18.21
N PHE A 12 6.96 0.07 -18.68
CA PHE A 12 5.54 0.03 -18.26
C PHE A 12 5.38 -0.36 -16.79
N ALA A 13 6.24 -1.24 -16.27
CA ALA A 13 6.22 -1.58 -14.85
C ALA A 13 6.61 -0.38 -13.97
N GLN A 14 7.62 0.39 -14.37
CA GLN A 14 8.05 1.59 -13.66
C GLN A 14 6.93 2.64 -13.63
N GLU A 15 6.31 2.94 -14.78
CA GLU A 15 5.20 3.90 -14.86
C GLU A 15 4.01 3.48 -13.99
N ALA A 16 3.65 2.20 -14.01
CA ALA A 16 2.56 1.68 -13.18
C ALA A 16 2.87 1.78 -11.67
N LEU A 17 4.11 1.45 -11.27
CA LEU A 17 4.55 1.54 -9.88
C LEU A 17 4.65 2.98 -9.37
N GLU A 18 5.02 3.94 -10.21
CA GLU A 18 4.97 5.37 -9.88
C GLU A 18 3.53 5.83 -9.66
N ASN A 19 2.63 5.52 -10.59
CA ASN A 19 1.21 5.82 -10.46
C ASN A 19 0.59 5.24 -9.18
N LEU A 20 0.91 3.99 -8.83
CA LEU A 20 0.45 3.36 -7.59
C LEU A 20 0.93 4.11 -6.35
N GLY A 21 2.21 4.48 -6.32
CA GLY A 21 2.80 5.23 -5.21
C GLY A 21 2.23 6.64 -5.02
N GLU A 22 1.68 7.25 -6.07
CA GLU A 22 1.01 8.55 -6.00
C GLU A 22 -0.46 8.44 -5.62
N LYS A 23 -1.17 7.44 -6.16
CA LYS A 23 -2.63 7.36 -6.06
C LYS A 23 -3.13 6.53 -4.88
N LEU A 24 -2.43 5.45 -4.55
CA LEU A 24 -2.92 4.45 -3.56
C LEU A 24 -2.14 4.47 -2.24
N ILE A 25 -1.03 5.19 -2.16
CA ILE A 25 -0.20 5.26 -0.97
C ILE A 25 0.02 6.72 -0.61
N ILE A 26 -0.48 7.16 0.55
CA ILE A 26 -0.18 8.51 1.04
C ILE A 26 1.23 8.48 1.64
N LYS A 27 2.20 8.99 0.89
CA LYS A 27 3.62 9.06 1.27
C LYS A 27 3.76 9.64 2.69
N ASN A 28 4.53 8.95 3.53
CA ASN A 28 4.89 9.34 4.91
C ASN A 28 3.75 9.34 5.96
N LYS A 29 2.55 8.83 5.65
CA LYS A 29 1.45 8.75 6.63
C LYS A 29 0.77 7.40 6.68
N SER A 30 0.68 6.72 5.54
CA SER A 30 -0.03 5.45 5.42
C SER A 30 0.81 4.28 5.93
N LEU A 31 0.18 3.34 6.63
CA LEU A 31 0.77 2.02 6.94
C LEU A 31 0.48 0.99 5.86
N GLY A 32 -0.39 1.29 4.90
CA GLY A 32 -0.82 0.32 3.90
C GLY A 32 -0.98 0.89 2.51
N MET A 33 -1.69 0.13 1.68
CA MET A 33 -2.09 0.50 0.34
C MET A 33 -3.62 0.52 0.31
N LYS A 34 -4.19 1.61 -0.20
CA LYS A 34 -5.63 1.69 -0.47
C LYS A 34 -6.02 0.58 -1.43
N THR A 35 -7.06 -0.15 -1.05
CA THR A 35 -7.58 -1.27 -1.85
C THR A 35 -8.32 -0.83 -3.11
N LEU A 36 -8.77 0.42 -3.16
CA LEU A 36 -9.43 1.02 -4.31
C LEU A 36 -8.94 2.46 -4.53
N SER A 37 -8.95 2.92 -5.78
CA SER A 37 -8.60 4.31 -6.10
C SER A 37 -9.57 5.30 -5.43
N PRO A 38 -9.09 6.37 -4.79
CA PRO A 38 -9.94 7.44 -4.28
C PRO A 38 -10.82 8.13 -5.32
N SER A 39 -10.48 8.00 -6.61
CA SER A 39 -11.27 8.54 -7.72
C SER A 39 -12.47 7.67 -8.10
N ASP A 40 -12.57 6.45 -7.57
CA ASP A 40 -13.65 5.52 -7.87
C ASP A 40 -14.91 5.89 -7.05
N MET A 41 -16.09 5.78 -7.66
CA MET A 41 -17.37 6.08 -6.98
C MET A 41 -17.66 5.10 -5.82
N ALA A 42 -17.11 3.89 -5.88
CA ALA A 42 -17.24 2.88 -4.83
C ALA A 42 -16.19 3.04 -3.71
N TYR A 43 -15.32 4.03 -3.76
CA TYR A 43 -14.31 4.26 -2.72
C TYR A 43 -14.93 4.67 -1.38
N LYS A 44 -14.82 3.78 -0.39
CA LYS A 44 -15.32 3.92 0.98
C LYS A 44 -14.20 3.53 1.96
N PRO A 45 -13.35 4.47 2.39
CA PRO A 45 -12.11 4.15 3.09
C PRO A 45 -12.26 3.72 4.55
N ASN A 46 -13.36 4.09 5.20
CA ASN A 46 -13.56 3.83 6.63
C ASN A 46 -14.33 2.51 6.80
N TYR A 47 -13.63 1.45 7.17
CA TYR A 47 -14.24 0.15 7.45
C TYR A 47 -14.97 0.18 8.80
N ASP A 48 -16.25 -0.21 8.79
CA ASP A 48 -17.06 -0.43 9.99
C ASP A 48 -17.87 -1.72 9.80
N ASN A 49 -17.54 -2.75 10.58
CA ASN A 49 -18.25 -4.03 10.53
C ASN A 49 -19.58 -4.01 11.28
N SER A 50 -19.82 -2.96 12.07
CA SER A 50 -21.03 -2.81 12.90
C SER A 50 -22.12 -1.99 12.22
N ASP A 51 -21.81 -1.38 11.08
CA ASP A 51 -22.78 -0.62 10.30
C ASP A 51 -23.82 -1.52 9.60
N GLU A 52 -24.82 -0.91 8.97
CA GLU A 52 -25.90 -1.61 8.25
C GLU A 52 -25.40 -2.37 7.02
N THR A 53 -24.20 -2.05 6.53
CA THR A 53 -23.58 -2.73 5.38
C THR A 53 -22.74 -3.94 5.79
N HIS A 54 -22.58 -4.16 7.10
CA HIS A 54 -21.77 -5.24 7.67
C HIS A 54 -20.36 -5.27 7.08
N GLY A 55 -19.74 -4.11 6.95
CA GLY A 55 -18.35 -4.01 6.49
C GLY A 55 -18.15 -4.38 5.02
N TRP A 56 -19.16 -4.22 4.16
CA TRP A 56 -19.06 -4.52 2.72
C TRP A 56 -17.87 -3.83 2.03
N ASN A 57 -17.41 -2.70 2.58
CA ASN A 57 -16.28 -1.94 2.07
C ASN A 57 -14.89 -2.43 2.51
N TYR A 58 -14.75 -3.59 3.17
CA TYR A 58 -13.48 -4.13 3.67
C TYR A 58 -12.31 -4.13 2.65
N HIS A 59 -12.65 -4.22 1.35
CA HIS A 59 -11.70 -4.15 0.24
C HIS A 59 -11.99 -3.04 -0.79
N ASN A 60 -12.78 -2.02 -0.43
CA ASN A 60 -13.19 -0.93 -1.33
C ASN A 60 -12.68 0.45 -0.87
N GLY A 61 -11.43 0.53 -0.43
CA GLY A 61 -10.83 1.78 0.01
C GLY A 61 -9.89 1.66 1.21
N PRO A 62 -10.21 0.89 2.26
CA PRO A 62 -9.35 0.75 3.43
C PRO A 62 -7.92 0.36 3.06
N GLU A 63 -6.98 0.79 3.89
CA GLU A 63 -5.57 0.59 3.64
C GLU A 63 -5.12 -0.75 4.20
N TRP A 64 -4.71 -1.66 3.32
CA TRP A 64 -4.17 -2.95 3.73
C TRP A 64 -2.65 -2.89 3.82
N VAL A 65 -2.08 -3.46 4.88
CA VAL A 65 -0.63 -3.33 5.14
C VAL A 65 0.19 -4.30 4.29
N TRP A 66 -0.21 -5.57 4.21
CA TRP A 66 0.59 -6.59 3.51
C TRP A 66 0.83 -6.33 1.99
N PRO A 67 -0.10 -5.73 1.21
CA PRO A 67 0.14 -5.42 -0.19
C PRO A 67 1.27 -4.41 -0.40
N LEU A 68 1.53 -3.52 0.59
CA LEU A 68 2.65 -2.58 0.52
C LEU A 68 3.98 -3.33 0.41
N GLY A 69 4.14 -4.47 1.09
CA GLY A 69 5.35 -5.30 0.98
C GLY A 69 5.61 -5.76 -0.46
N TYR A 70 4.59 -6.26 -1.15
CA TYR A 70 4.69 -6.67 -2.56
C TYR A 70 4.99 -5.49 -3.48
N TYR A 71 4.39 -4.33 -3.22
CA TYR A 71 4.69 -3.10 -3.95
C TYR A 71 6.17 -2.70 -3.79
N LEU A 72 6.72 -2.74 -2.58
CA LEU A 72 8.11 -2.39 -2.32
C LEU A 72 9.08 -3.38 -2.98
N ILE A 73 8.78 -4.69 -2.95
CA ILE A 73 9.57 -5.70 -3.65
C ILE A 73 9.58 -5.43 -5.15
N ALA A 74 8.42 -5.14 -5.75
CA ALA A 74 8.31 -4.78 -7.15
C ALA A 74 9.14 -3.52 -7.49
N ARG A 75 9.07 -2.47 -6.65
CA ARG A 75 9.92 -1.27 -6.84
C ARG A 75 11.41 -1.61 -6.83
N ILE A 76 11.86 -2.43 -5.88
CA ILE A 76 13.28 -2.82 -5.79
C ILE A 76 13.75 -3.50 -7.09
N ILE A 77 12.91 -4.38 -7.64
CA ILE A 77 13.21 -5.13 -8.86
C ILE A 77 13.31 -4.19 -10.07
N PHE A 78 12.31 -3.34 -10.30
CA PHE A 78 12.22 -2.54 -11.53
C PHE A 78 13.04 -1.23 -11.51
N PHE A 79 13.43 -0.72 -10.33
CA PHE A 79 14.21 0.53 -10.19
C PHE A 79 15.68 0.30 -9.77
N GLU A 80 16.18 -0.95 -9.80
CA GLU A 80 17.61 -1.30 -9.69
C GLU A 80 18.34 -0.64 -8.49
N LYS A 81 17.87 -0.95 -7.28
CA LYS A 81 18.53 -0.72 -5.97
C LYS A 81 19.30 0.60 -5.82
N LYS A 82 18.55 1.70 -5.74
CA LYS A 82 18.86 2.88 -4.89
C LYS A 82 17.66 3.81 -4.75
N ASP A 83 16.45 3.24 -4.74
CA ASP A 83 15.28 4.06 -4.55
C ASP A 83 15.23 4.53 -3.08
N GLN A 84 15.81 5.70 -2.83
CA GLN A 84 15.71 6.42 -1.56
C GLN A 84 14.25 6.66 -1.16
N GLN A 85 13.29 6.48 -2.08
CA GLN A 85 11.87 6.55 -1.75
C GLN A 85 11.37 5.34 -0.97
N ILE A 86 12.04 4.17 -1.00
CA ILE A 86 11.57 2.98 -0.27
C ILE A 86 11.46 3.27 1.23
N MET A 87 12.48 3.90 1.80
CA MET A 87 12.48 4.23 3.23
C MET A 87 11.33 5.18 3.62
N LYS A 88 10.87 6.02 2.69
CA LYS A 88 9.72 6.92 2.92
C LYS A 88 8.43 6.15 3.20
N TYR A 89 8.29 4.95 2.65
CA TYR A 89 7.14 4.07 2.91
C TYR A 89 7.29 3.27 4.20
N LEU A 90 8.51 3.04 4.68
CA LEU A 90 8.79 2.23 5.87
C LEU A 90 8.91 3.05 7.17
N ILE A 91 9.18 4.36 7.09
CA ILE A 91 9.21 5.25 8.27
C ILE A 91 7.91 5.16 9.11
N PRO A 92 6.70 5.23 8.52
CA PRO A 92 5.46 5.05 9.27
C PRO A 92 5.37 3.70 10.00
N HIS A 93 5.87 2.62 9.38
CA HIS A 93 5.88 1.30 10.00
C HIS A 93 6.82 1.25 11.20
N GLN A 94 8.01 1.82 11.04
CA GLN A 94 8.97 1.93 12.13
C GLN A 94 8.37 2.70 13.30
N HIS A 95 7.75 3.87 13.04
CA HIS A 95 7.08 4.64 14.09
C HIS A 95 5.96 3.84 14.77
N HIS A 96 5.12 3.14 14.01
CA HIS A 96 4.03 2.35 14.55
C HIS A 96 4.54 1.18 15.41
N LEU A 97 5.62 0.50 15.00
CA LEU A 97 6.22 -0.58 15.76
C LEU A 97 6.72 -0.12 17.14
N TYR A 98 7.22 1.10 17.25
CA TYR A 98 7.70 1.66 18.51
C TYR A 98 6.61 2.29 19.38
N SER A 99 5.47 2.69 18.80
CA SER A 99 4.36 3.33 19.54
C SER A 99 3.21 2.39 19.87
N SER A 100 3.07 1.27 19.15
CA SER A 100 2.01 0.30 19.35
C SER A 100 2.28 -0.57 20.58
N PRO A 101 1.27 -0.83 21.44
CA PRO A 101 1.42 -1.71 22.59
C PRO A 101 1.76 -3.16 22.19
N TRP A 102 1.46 -3.54 20.94
CA TRP A 102 1.67 -4.88 20.41
C TRP A 102 3.03 -5.06 19.74
N MET A 103 3.79 -3.98 19.54
CA MET A 103 5.07 -3.99 18.79
C MET A 103 4.96 -4.70 17.43
N SER A 104 3.80 -4.56 16.78
CA SER A 104 3.46 -5.19 15.50
C SER A 104 2.80 -4.18 14.57
N LEU A 105 2.61 -4.56 13.31
CA LEU A 105 1.78 -3.81 12.37
C LEU A 105 0.34 -4.36 12.39
N PRO A 106 -0.68 -3.53 12.14
CA PRO A 106 -2.04 -4.00 11.99
C PRO A 106 -2.23 -4.69 10.62
N GLU A 107 -3.33 -5.41 10.47
CA GLU A 107 -3.76 -5.93 9.16
C GLU A 107 -4.16 -4.80 8.20
N LEU A 108 -4.91 -3.83 8.74
CA LEU A 108 -5.56 -2.74 8.03
C LEU A 108 -5.56 -1.46 8.88
N THR A 109 -5.58 -0.29 8.22
CA THR A 109 -5.69 1.04 8.85
C THR A 109 -6.75 1.91 8.22
#